data_AF-A0A2G9T4G6-F1
#
_entry.id   AF-A0A2G9T4G6-F1
#
_cell.length_a   1.000
_cell.length_b   1.000
_cell.length_c   1.000
_cell.angle_alpha   90.00
_cell.angle_beta   90.00
_cell.angle_gamma   90.00
#
_symmetry.space_group_name_H-M   'P 1'
#
loop_
_entity.id
_entity.type
_entity.pdbx_description
1 polymer ?
#
loop_
_entity_poly.entity_id
_entity_poly.type
_entity_poly.pdbx_seq_one_letter_code
_entity_poly.pdbx_strand_id
1 'polypeptide(L)' 'MEGFTGSVPRFITVAGKVQYDLEVFSDASQRVYAAVAYLVCRPVKGKPFSNLIFSKAKLADMKKTTIP' A
#
# COMPACT_ATOMS: atom_id res chain seq x y z
N MET A 1 -22.17 -25.26 -9.81
CA MET A 1 -21.68 -23.92 -9.41
C MET A 1 -20.54 -23.58 -10.36
N GLU A 2 -20.79 -22.73 -11.35
CA GLU A 2 -19.71 -22.20 -12.19
C GLU A 2 -18.90 -21.18 -11.39
N GLY A 3 -17.59 -21.38 -11.32
CA GLY A 3 -16.68 -20.51 -10.58
C GLY A 3 -16.49 -19.18 -11.29
N PHE A 4 -16.68 -18.07 -10.56
CA PHE A 4 -16.37 -16.74 -11.08
C PHE A 4 -14.86 -16.61 -11.29
N THR A 5 -14.45 -16.42 -12.54
CA THR A 5 -13.05 -16.16 -12.89
C THR A 5 -12.92 -14.69 -13.31
N GLY A 6 -12.58 -13.81 -12.36
CA GLY A 6 -12.33 -12.40 -12.65
C GLY A 6 -10.97 -12.21 -13.31
N SER A 7 -10.94 -11.70 -14.55
CA SER A 7 -9.67 -11.29 -15.17
C SER A 7 -9.22 -9.95 -14.60
N VAL A 8 -8.34 -9.97 -13.60
CA VAL A 8 -7.71 -8.74 -13.10
C VAL A 8 -6.56 -8.37 -14.05
N PRO A 9 -6.55 -7.17 -14.64
CA PRO A 9 -5.44 -6.72 -15.47
C PRO A 9 -4.15 -6.72 -14.66
N ARG A 10 -3.11 -7.40 -15.15
CA ARG A 10 -1.79 -7.49 -14.47
C ARG A 10 -0.97 -6.19 -14.57
N PHE A 11 -1.37 -5.28 -15.45
CA PHE A 11 -0.69 -4.01 -15.67
C PHE A 11 -1.71 -2.98 -16.19
N ILE A 12 -1.89 -1.89 -15.43
CA ILE A 12 -2.65 -0.72 -15.86
C ILE A 12 -1.67 0.44 -15.82
N THR A 13 -1.31 0.95 -16.99
CA THR A 13 -0.57 2.20 -17.10
C THR A 13 -1.49 3.26 -17.67
N VAL A 14 -1.39 4.47 -17.13
CA VAL A 14 -2.04 5.66 -17.70
C VAL A 14 -0.95 6.47 -18.36
N ALA A 15 -1.03 6.62 -19.68
CA ALA A 15 -0.15 7.51 -20.42
C ALA A 15 -0.46 8.96 -20.03
N GLY A 16 0.37 9.53 -19.15
CA GLY A 16 0.24 10.91 -18.68
C GLY A 16 1.38 11.29 -17.75
N LYS A 17 1.64 12.60 -17.63
CA LYS A 17 2.53 13.13 -16.58
C LYS A 17 1.79 12.98 -15.25
N VAL A 18 1.98 11.85 -14.58
CA VAL A 18 1.52 11.62 -13.20
C VAL A 18 2.78 11.49 -12.36
N GLN A 19 2.90 12.32 -11.33
CA GLN A 19 3.93 12.11 -10.32
C GLN A 19 3.44 11.00 -9.38
N TYR A 20 4.30 10.02 -9.16
CA TYR A 20 4.05 8.91 -8.26
C TYR A 20 4.98 9.04 -7.05
N ASP A 21 4.40 9.17 -5.87
CA ASP A 21 5.14 9.14 -4.62
C ASP A 21 4.80 7.86 -3.87
N LEU A 22 5.82 7.09 -3.47
CA LEU A 22 5.65 5.94 -2.60
C LEU A 22 5.74 6.41 -1.15
N GLU A 23 4.62 6.43 -0.45
CA GLU A 23 4.55 6.82 0.95
C GLU A 23 4.43 5.58 1.83
N VAL A 24 5.43 5.33 2.66
CA VAL A 24 5.48 4.19 3.59
C VAL A 24 5.33 4.72 5.01
N PHE A 25 4.34 4.20 5.73
CA PHE A 25 4.12 4.48 7.14
C PHE A 25 4.28 3.20 7.93
N SER A 26 4.84 3.33 9.11
CA SER A 26 5.04 2.21 10.01
C SER A 26 4.89 2.68 11.44
N ASP A 27 4.25 1.85 12.25
CA ASP A 27 4.10 2.08 13.68
C ASP A 27 4.39 0.78 14.44
N ALA A 28 4.94 0.91 15.64
CA ALA A 28 5.26 -0.22 16.49
C ALA A 28 5.06 0.13 17.96
N SER A 29 4.50 -0.84 18.65
CA SER A 29 4.30 -0.86 20.09
C SER A 29 4.94 -2.12 20.67
N GLN A 30 4.88 -2.26 22.00
CA GLN A 30 5.30 -3.50 22.68
C GLN A 30 4.46 -4.72 22.30
N ARG A 31 3.28 -4.55 21.68
CA ARG A 31 2.33 -5.64 21.39
C ARG A 31 2.15 -5.94 19.91
N VAL A 32 2.28 -4.93 19.07
CA VAL A 32 1.99 -4.99 17.64
C VAL A 32 2.94 -4.08 16.90
N TYR A 33 3.31 -4.49 15.69
CA TYR A 33 3.84 -3.58 14.69
C TYR A 33 3.00 -3.67 13.42
N ALA A 34 2.94 -2.56 12.70
CA ALA A 34 2.22 -2.44 11.45
C ALA A 34 3.02 -1.57 10.47
N ALA A 35 2.89 -1.88 9.19
CA ALA A 35 3.39 -1.08 8.10
C ALA A 35 2.37 -1.03 6.97
N VAL A 36 2.29 0.11 6.29
CA VAL A 36 1.42 0.35 5.15
C VAL A 36 2.19 1.15 4.10
N ALA A 37 1.98 0.83 2.83
CA ALA A 37 2.51 1.58 1.72
C ALA A 37 1.36 2.02 0.81
N TYR A 38 1.34 3.32 0.53
CA TYR A 38 0.44 3.95 -0.42
C TYR A 38 1.23 4.43 -1.64
N LEU A 39 0.67 4.21 -2.83
CA LEU A 39 1.11 4.88 -4.04
C LEU A 39 0.25 6.12 -4.24
N VAL A 40 0.80 7.28 -3.90
CA VAL A 40 0.16 8.58 -4.08
C VAL A 40 0.35 9.01 -5.54
N CYS A 41 -0.77 9.21 -6.22
CA CYS A 41 -0.82 9.60 -7.62
C CYS A 41 -1.24 11.06 -7.69
N ARG A 42 -0.35 11.91 -8.23
CA ARG A 42 -0.60 13.34 -8.44
C ARG A 42 -0.67 13.61 -9.95
N PRO A 43 -1.84 13.43 -10.57
CA PRO A 43 -2.01 13.73 -11.98
C PRO A 43 -1.94 15.24 -12.22
N VAL A 44 -1.40 15.67 -13.36
CA VAL A 44 -1.34 17.11 -13.74
C VAL A 44 -2.72 17.74 -13.82
N LYS A 45 -3.76 16.97 -14.15
CA LYS A 45 -5.16 17.39 -14.13
C LYS A 45 -5.98 16.39 -13.32
N GLY A 46 -6.85 16.89 -12.45
CA GLY A 46 -7.70 16.08 -11.59
C GLY A 46 -7.28 16.11 -10.13
N LYS A 47 -8.02 15.39 -9.29
CA LYS A 47 -7.74 15.30 -7.86
C LYS A 47 -6.65 14.25 -7.61
N PRO A 48 -5.66 14.52 -6.75
CA PRO A 48 -4.78 13.50 -6.23
C PRO A 48 -5.56 12.36 -5.58
N PHE A 49 -5.03 11.15 -5.68
CA PHE A 49 -5.59 9.95 -5.07
C PHE A 49 -4.47 9.02 -4.62
N SER A 50 -4.79 8.12 -3.69
CA SER A 50 -3.82 7.18 -3.12
C SER A 50 -4.34 5.76 -3.28
N ASN A 51 -3.47 4.86 -3.71
CA ASN A 51 -3.77 3.44 -3.82
C ASN A 51 -3.02 2.69 -2.72
N LEU A 52 -3.72 1.86 -1.96
CA LEU A 52 -3.09 0.94 -1.02
C LEU A 52 -2.39 -0.17 -1.82
N ILE A 53 -1.06 -0.26 -1.72
CA ILE A 53 -0.29 -1.29 -2.44
C ILE A 53 0.18 -2.42 -1.51
N PHE A 54 0.35 -2.13 -0.22
CA PHE A 54 0.78 -3.10 0.76
C PHE A 54 0.31 -2.68 2.15
N SER A 55 -0.16 -3.64 2.94
CA SER A 55 -0.34 -3.48 4.37
C SER A 55 0.00 -4.78 5.08
N LYS A 56 0.66 -4.67 6.23
CA LYS A 56 0.98 -5.79 7.09
C LYS A 56 0.95 -5.36 8.54
N ALA A 57 0.30 -6.16 9.36
CA ALA A 57 0.35 -6.05 10.81
C ALA A 57 0.72 -7.40 11.40
N LYS A 58 1.48 -7.41 12.49
CA LYS A 58 1.83 -8.61 13.25
C LYS A 58 1.90 -8.29 14.73
N LEU A 59 1.59 -9.27 15.56
CA LEU A 59 1.94 -9.23 16.98
C LEU A 59 3.47 -9.14 17.12
N ALA A 60 3.92 -8.28 18.03
CA ALA A 60 5.32 -8.20 18.41
C ALA A 60 5.69 -9.46 19.19
N ASP A 61 6.86 -10.02 18.90
CA ASP A 61 7.38 -11.12 19.69
C ASP A 61 7.67 -10.61 21.12
N MET A 62 7.77 -11.49 22.12
CA MET A 62 8.05 -11.09 23.53
C MET A 62 9.36 -10.29 23.71
N LYS A 63 10.20 -10.20 22.67
CA LYS A 63 11.42 -9.38 22.63
C LYS A 63 11.09 -8.02 21.99
N LYS A 64 11.62 -6.94 22.58
CA LYS A 64 11.45 -5.57 22.04
C LYS A 64 11.74 -5.56 20.54
N THR A 65 10.71 -5.28 19.74
CA THR A 65 10.81 -5.08 18.29
C THR A 65 10.80 -3.58 18.03
N THR A 66 11.78 -3.09 17.27
CA THR A 66 11.79 -1.72 16.73
C THR A 66 11.51 -1.79 15.23
N ILE A 67 10.91 -0.73 14.70
CA ILE A 67 10.85 -0.53 13.26
C ILE A 67 12.28 -0.19 12.79
N PRO A 68 12.76 -0.76 11.67
CA PRO A 68 14.00 -0.31 11.02
C PRO A 68 13.97 1.17 10.65
#